data_AF-A0A0F9PN83-F1
#
_entry.id   AF-A0A0F9PN83-F1
#
_cell.length_a   1.000
_cell.length_b   1.000
_cell.length_c   1.000
_cell.angle_alpha   90.00
_cell.angle_beta   90.00
_cell.angle_gamma   90.00
#
_symmetry.space_group_name_H-M   'P 1'
#
loop_
_entity.id
_entity.type
_entity.pdbx_description
1 polymer ?
#
loop_
_entity_poly.entity_id
_entity_poly.type
_entity_poly.pdbx_seq_one_letter_code
_entity_poly.pdbx_strand_id
1 'polypeptide(L)'
;MINLGQDEMAKYPFLADAGQYLKDKGFTLEQFGTDVDLKPFLEKAWNRIHDDVKLGKPFESKISSVQVDETTLQTEIFSFLLAIILLKLASARNCSYHFSMQESRRAQQFLEKDLGARERNSIDEKTFVDSTIKTKRQIASDIIKKISNTSIESPQEVSEIEDTDQWLILVSDYLPRAVQFHAKHWKLVNRYVKNGKVYLSSHEVVRTIRGELDHYIKNKLSSMPTPKMMPMFEEPVKKIIELEKEMTPKSTIISIEYP
;
A
#
# COMPACT_ATOMS: atom_id res chain seq x y z
N MET A 1 -5.56 4.15 -18.26
CA MET A 1 -5.39 3.03 -17.31
C MET A 1 -3.89 2.83 -17.10
N ILE A 2 -3.43 2.66 -15.86
CA ILE A 2 -2.02 2.30 -15.60
C ILE A 2 -1.88 0.81 -15.94
N ASN A 3 -0.91 0.47 -16.78
CA ASN A 3 -0.58 -0.93 -17.07
C ASN A 3 0.45 -1.39 -16.04
N LEU A 4 0.03 -2.27 -15.12
CA LEU A 4 0.87 -2.78 -14.04
C LEU A 4 1.32 -4.20 -14.39
N GLY A 5 2.62 -4.47 -14.27
CA GLY A 5 3.14 -5.83 -14.32
C GLY A 5 2.79 -6.62 -13.06
N GLN A 6 3.06 -7.93 -13.07
CA GLN A 6 2.79 -8.78 -11.91
C GLN A 6 3.58 -8.34 -10.66
N ASP A 7 4.82 -7.85 -10.84
CA ASP A 7 5.65 -7.32 -9.75
C ASP A 7 4.97 -6.13 -9.06
N GLU A 8 4.48 -5.18 -9.85
CA GLU A 8 3.80 -3.99 -9.35
C GLU A 8 2.45 -4.35 -8.73
N MET A 9 1.73 -5.33 -9.29
CA MET A 9 0.49 -5.83 -8.69
C MET A 9 0.74 -6.50 -7.34
N ALA A 10 1.87 -7.21 -7.16
CA ALA A 10 2.22 -7.81 -5.88
C ALA A 10 2.68 -6.78 -4.83
N LYS A 11 3.30 -5.68 -5.27
CA LYS A 11 3.63 -4.53 -4.41
C LYS A 11 2.38 -3.72 -4.02
N TYR A 12 1.47 -3.50 -4.97
CA TYR A 12 0.29 -2.62 -4.85
C TYR A 12 -1.02 -3.34 -5.20
N PRO A 13 -1.38 -4.43 -4.50
CA PRO A 13 -2.50 -5.30 -4.89
C PRO A 13 -3.87 -4.61 -4.81
N PHE A 14 -4.00 -3.51 -4.06
CA PHE A 14 -5.20 -2.67 -4.03
C PHE A 14 -5.50 -1.93 -5.35
N LEU A 15 -4.49 -1.77 -6.22
CA LEU A 15 -4.67 -1.16 -7.54
C LEU A 15 -5.28 -2.13 -8.55
N ALA A 16 -5.13 -3.44 -8.32
CA ALA A 16 -5.75 -4.48 -9.13
C ALA A 16 -7.27 -4.47 -8.98
N ASP A 17 -7.96 -4.88 -10.04
CA ASP A 17 -9.32 -5.37 -9.91
C ASP A 17 -9.25 -6.82 -9.42
N ALA A 18 -9.61 -7.02 -8.16
CA ALA A 18 -9.61 -8.31 -7.48
C ALA A 18 -10.38 -9.39 -8.26
N GLY A 19 -11.56 -9.01 -8.78
CA GLY A 19 -12.44 -9.93 -9.48
C GLY A 19 -11.89 -10.29 -10.87
N GLN A 20 -11.30 -9.32 -11.56
CA GLN A 20 -10.67 -9.57 -12.86
C GLN A 20 -9.41 -10.43 -12.70
N TYR A 21 -8.56 -10.13 -11.73
CA TYR A 21 -7.30 -10.86 -11.54
C TYR A 21 -7.53 -12.33 -11.19
N LEU A 22 -8.51 -12.63 -10.32
CA LEU A 22 -8.87 -14.02 -9.99
C LEU A 22 -9.36 -14.78 -11.23
N LYS A 23 -10.24 -14.16 -12.03
CA LYS A 23 -10.77 -14.74 -13.27
C LYS A 23 -9.67 -14.99 -14.30
N ASP A 24 -8.78 -14.02 -14.50
CA ASP A 24 -7.69 -14.12 -15.48
C ASP A 24 -6.73 -15.27 -15.15
N LYS A 25 -6.52 -15.54 -13.86
CA LYS A 25 -5.74 -16.69 -13.38
C LYS A 25 -6.51 -18.00 -13.30
N GLY A 26 -7.79 -18.00 -13.72
CA GLY A 26 -8.63 -19.20 -13.75
C GLY A 26 -9.17 -19.63 -12.39
N PHE A 27 -9.08 -18.77 -11.37
CA PHE A 27 -9.56 -19.07 -10.03
C PHE A 27 -10.95 -18.49 -9.79
N THR A 28 -11.82 -19.30 -9.21
CA THR A 28 -13.11 -18.91 -8.65
C THR A 28 -12.99 -18.87 -7.12
N LEU A 29 -13.78 -18.04 -6.45
CA LEU A 29 -13.74 -17.93 -4.99
C LEU A 29 -14.09 -19.25 -4.32
N GLU A 30 -14.94 -20.05 -4.95
CA GLU A 30 -15.39 -21.36 -4.50
C GLU A 30 -14.24 -22.38 -4.43
N GLN A 31 -13.25 -22.29 -5.32
CA GLN A 31 -12.14 -23.25 -5.38
C GLN A 31 -11.22 -23.15 -4.16
N PHE A 32 -11.11 -21.98 -3.53
CA PHE A 32 -10.19 -21.73 -2.41
C PHE A 32 -10.45 -22.60 -1.15
N GLY A 33 -11.59 -23.27 -1.08
CA GLY A 33 -12.00 -24.09 0.05
C GLY A 33 -12.03 -25.59 -0.23
N THR A 34 -12.00 -25.97 -1.51
CA THR A 34 -11.98 -27.37 -1.93
C THR A 34 -10.56 -27.83 -2.26
N ASP A 35 -9.76 -26.93 -2.84
CA ASP A 35 -8.40 -27.25 -3.25
C ASP A 35 -7.41 -27.17 -2.07
N VAL A 36 -6.62 -28.22 -1.91
CA VAL A 36 -5.56 -28.30 -0.89
C VAL A 36 -4.46 -27.28 -1.18
N ASP A 37 -4.17 -27.03 -2.46
CA ASP A 37 -3.12 -26.12 -2.90
C ASP A 37 -3.51 -24.65 -2.66
N LEU A 38 -4.81 -24.37 -2.46
CA LEU A 38 -5.31 -23.03 -2.22
C LEU A 38 -5.39 -22.64 -0.73
N LYS A 39 -5.33 -23.62 0.19
CA LYS A 39 -5.32 -23.37 1.64
C LYS A 39 -4.19 -22.45 2.12
N PRO A 40 -2.94 -22.56 1.62
CA PRO A 40 -1.85 -21.68 2.04
C PRO A 40 -2.11 -20.19 1.77
N PHE A 41 -2.84 -19.84 0.71
CA PHE A 41 -3.19 -18.44 0.43
C PHE A 41 -4.15 -17.88 1.48
N LEU A 42 -5.11 -18.70 1.93
CA LEU A 42 -6.07 -18.33 2.96
C LEU A 42 -5.41 -18.19 4.33
N GLU A 43 -4.52 -19.12 4.68
CA GLU A 43 -3.73 -19.01 5.91
C GLU A 43 -2.84 -17.77 5.90
N LYS A 44 -2.19 -17.48 4.77
CA LYS A 44 -1.39 -16.26 4.61
C LYS A 44 -2.23 -14.99 4.70
N ALA A 45 -3.45 -15.00 4.16
CA ALA A 45 -4.40 -13.88 4.28
C ALA A 45 -4.81 -13.64 5.74
N TRP A 46 -5.07 -14.70 6.49
CA TRP A 46 -5.34 -14.62 7.93
C TRP A 46 -4.14 -14.06 8.69
N ASN A 47 -2.94 -14.61 8.46
CA ASN A 47 -1.71 -14.14 9.13
C ASN A 47 -1.44 -12.66 8.84
N ARG A 48 -1.70 -12.22 7.60
CA ARG A 48 -1.60 -10.81 7.19
C ARG A 48 -2.47 -9.90 8.05
N ILE A 49 -3.76 -10.24 8.22
CA ILE A 49 -4.68 -9.47 9.08
C ILE A 49 -4.24 -9.54 10.54
N HIS A 50 -3.90 -10.74 11.02
CA HIS A 50 -3.50 -10.97 12.40
C HIS A 50 -2.28 -10.12 12.78
N ASP A 51 -1.24 -10.13 11.96
CA ASP A 51 0.01 -9.39 12.20
C ASP A 51 -0.22 -7.88 12.12
N ASP A 52 -1.01 -7.42 11.16
CA ASP A 52 -1.36 -6.00 11.02
C ASP A 52 -2.11 -5.47 12.26
N VAL A 53 -2.97 -6.30 12.85
CA VAL A 53 -3.77 -5.96 14.03
C VAL A 53 -2.97 -6.10 15.33
N LYS A 54 -2.27 -7.23 15.54
CA LYS A 54 -1.60 -7.55 16.81
C LYS A 54 -0.22 -6.94 16.93
N LEU A 55 0.60 -7.01 15.88
CA LEU A 55 1.97 -6.53 15.90
C LEU A 55 2.05 -5.06 15.48
N GLY A 56 1.05 -4.57 14.74
CA GLY A 56 1.04 -3.19 14.24
C GLY A 56 2.17 -2.90 13.25
N LYS A 57 2.69 -3.96 12.61
CA LYS A 57 3.78 -3.91 11.62
C LYS A 57 3.22 -4.25 10.24
N PRO A 58 3.71 -3.60 9.17
CA PRO A 58 3.36 -3.99 7.81
C PRO A 58 3.76 -5.43 7.55
N PHE A 59 2.90 -6.16 6.83
CA PHE A 59 3.21 -7.52 6.39
C PHE A 59 4.55 -7.60 5.66
N GLU A 60 5.44 -8.47 6.16
CA GLU A 60 6.76 -8.67 5.57
C GLU A 60 6.63 -9.39 4.22
N SER A 61 6.89 -8.65 3.16
CA SER A 61 6.90 -9.20 1.82
C SER A 61 8.24 -9.85 1.51
N LYS A 62 8.22 -11.07 0.99
CA LYS A 62 9.41 -11.74 0.44
C LYS A 62 9.78 -11.23 -0.97
N ILE A 63 9.12 -10.18 -1.47
CA ILE A 63 9.48 -9.53 -2.73
C ILE A 63 10.84 -8.85 -2.55
N SER A 64 11.92 -9.61 -2.79
CA SER A 64 13.28 -9.11 -2.81
C SER A 64 13.62 -8.52 -4.18
N SER A 65 14.66 -7.69 -4.28
CA SER A 65 15.12 -7.12 -5.56
C SER A 65 15.78 -8.13 -6.52
N VAL A 66 15.90 -9.39 -6.11
CA VAL A 66 16.46 -10.50 -6.90
C VAL A 66 15.33 -11.47 -7.22
N GLN A 67 15.27 -11.89 -8.50
CA GLN A 67 14.26 -12.77 -9.12
C GLN A 67 13.26 -13.39 -8.15
N VAL A 68 12.04 -12.87 -8.15
CA VAL A 68 10.94 -13.38 -7.34
C VAL A 68 10.17 -14.38 -8.20
N ASP A 69 9.99 -15.60 -7.69
CA ASP A 69 9.20 -16.62 -8.37
C ASP A 69 7.77 -16.12 -8.59
N GLU A 70 7.20 -16.43 -9.77
CA GLU A 70 5.83 -16.03 -10.12
C GLU A 70 4.82 -16.51 -9.08
N THR A 71 5.03 -17.69 -8.50
CA THR A 71 4.20 -18.24 -7.42
C THR A 71 4.19 -17.34 -6.19
N THR A 72 5.33 -16.72 -5.84
CA THR A 72 5.43 -15.79 -4.71
C THR A 72 4.66 -14.50 -4.98
N LEU A 73 4.76 -13.96 -6.20
CA LEU A 73 3.99 -12.77 -6.61
C LEU A 73 2.49 -13.04 -6.57
N GLN A 74 2.06 -14.18 -7.13
CA GLN A 74 0.66 -14.61 -7.08
C GLN A 74 0.19 -14.78 -5.64
N THR A 75 1.03 -15.35 -4.77
CA THR A 75 0.72 -15.52 -3.35
C THR A 75 0.51 -14.19 -2.63
N GLU A 76 1.33 -13.18 -2.91
CA GLU A 76 1.17 -11.82 -2.35
C GLU A 76 -0.15 -11.16 -2.77
N ILE A 77 -0.52 -11.33 -4.04
CA ILE A 77 -1.76 -10.77 -4.58
C ILE A 77 -2.96 -11.51 -4.00
N PHE A 78 -3.01 -12.85 -4.07
CA PHE A 78 -4.14 -13.63 -3.55
C PHE A 78 -4.33 -13.47 -2.05
N SER A 79 -3.25 -13.45 -1.27
CA SER A 79 -3.37 -13.23 0.18
C SER A 79 -3.99 -11.87 0.52
N PHE A 80 -3.68 -10.82 -0.26
CA PHE A 80 -4.31 -9.51 -0.09
C PHE A 80 -5.81 -9.55 -0.45
N LEU A 81 -6.15 -10.17 -1.58
CA LEU A 81 -7.54 -10.26 -2.06
C LEU A 81 -8.41 -11.06 -1.09
N LEU A 82 -7.91 -12.19 -0.59
CA LEU A 82 -8.59 -13.00 0.41
C LEU A 82 -8.72 -12.26 1.74
N ALA A 83 -7.69 -11.50 2.16
CA ALA A 83 -7.76 -10.73 3.40
C ALA A 83 -8.89 -9.69 3.35
N ILE A 84 -9.03 -8.98 2.23
CA ILE A 84 -10.16 -8.07 1.99
C ILE A 84 -11.51 -8.79 2.11
N ILE A 85 -11.64 -9.96 1.48
CA ILE A 85 -12.87 -10.75 1.51
C ILE A 85 -13.23 -11.14 2.94
N LEU A 86 -12.24 -11.63 3.70
CA LEU A 86 -12.42 -12.02 5.09
C LEU A 86 -12.84 -10.83 5.98
N LEU A 87 -12.17 -9.67 5.83
CA LEU A 87 -12.53 -8.44 6.55
C LEU A 87 -13.95 -7.98 6.21
N LYS A 88 -14.35 -8.09 4.93
CA LYS A 88 -15.68 -7.71 4.48
C LYS A 88 -16.76 -8.63 5.03
N LEU A 89 -16.53 -9.93 5.03
CA LEU A 89 -17.43 -10.93 5.61
C LEU A 89 -17.57 -10.74 7.13
N ALA A 90 -16.47 -10.43 7.83
CA ALA A 90 -16.46 -10.21 9.27
C ALA A 90 -17.13 -8.88 9.68
N SER A 91 -17.26 -7.91 8.75
CA SER A 91 -17.72 -6.54 9.06
C SER A 91 -16.96 -5.86 10.21
N ALA A 92 -15.69 -6.25 10.40
CA ALA A 92 -14.81 -5.83 11.49
C ALA A 92 -14.14 -4.49 11.16
N ARG A 93 -14.63 -3.39 11.76
CA ARG A 93 -14.24 -2.02 11.41
C ARG A 93 -12.84 -1.68 11.92
N ASN A 94 -12.51 -2.08 13.14
CA ASN A 94 -11.19 -1.82 13.71
C ASN A 94 -10.12 -2.65 12.99
N CYS A 95 -10.36 -3.95 12.74
CA CYS A 95 -9.45 -4.77 11.95
C CYS A 95 -9.22 -4.18 10.55
N SER A 96 -10.29 -3.71 9.89
CA SER A 96 -10.21 -3.04 8.58
C SER A 96 -9.37 -1.76 8.63
N TYR A 97 -9.50 -0.97 9.70
CA TYR A 97 -8.70 0.24 9.92
C TYR A 97 -7.21 -0.09 10.07
N HIS A 98 -6.87 -1.09 10.89
CA HIS A 98 -5.49 -1.52 11.11
C HIS A 98 -4.86 -2.09 9.85
N PHE A 99 -5.58 -2.96 9.15
CA PHE A 99 -5.15 -3.54 7.88
C PHE A 99 -4.83 -2.46 6.85
N SER A 100 -5.74 -1.51 6.62
CA SER A 100 -5.50 -0.41 5.68
C SER A 100 -4.29 0.45 6.06
N MET A 101 -4.14 0.75 7.36
CA MET A 101 -3.00 1.53 7.86
C MET A 101 -1.68 0.80 7.58
N GLN A 102 -1.60 -0.51 7.85
CA GLN A 102 -0.38 -1.28 7.60
C GLN A 102 -0.10 -1.48 6.11
N GLU A 103 -1.12 -1.71 5.30
CA GLU A 103 -0.98 -1.81 3.84
C GLU A 103 -0.54 -0.48 3.22
N SER A 104 -0.99 0.66 3.75
CA SER A 104 -0.50 1.98 3.34
C SER A 104 0.99 2.17 3.65
N ARG A 105 1.46 1.65 4.79
CA ARG A 105 2.89 1.68 5.18
C ARG A 105 3.73 0.74 4.33
N ARG A 106 3.22 -0.44 4.00
CA ARG A 106 3.84 -1.37 3.05
C ARG A 106 3.99 -0.72 1.68
N ALA A 107 2.91 -0.11 1.17
CA ALA A 107 2.94 0.62 -0.10
C ALA A 107 3.93 1.79 -0.06
N GLN A 108 4.02 2.51 1.08
CA GLN A 108 5.02 3.55 1.27
C GLN A 108 6.44 3.02 1.06
N GLN A 109 6.79 1.89 1.69
CA GLN A 109 8.14 1.33 1.59
C GLN A 109 8.51 0.94 0.16
N PHE A 110 7.54 0.44 -0.63
CA PHE A 110 7.78 0.12 -2.03
C PHE A 110 7.90 1.37 -2.91
N LEU A 111 7.02 2.36 -2.74
CA LEU A 111 7.07 3.59 -3.51
C LEU A 111 8.35 4.38 -3.25
N GLU A 112 8.80 4.41 -2.00
CA GLU A 112 10.06 5.06 -1.61
C GLU A 112 11.25 4.42 -2.33
N LYS A 113 11.30 3.07 -2.38
CA LYS A 113 12.33 2.34 -3.10
C LYS A 113 12.22 2.52 -4.62
N ASP A 114 11.01 2.53 -5.17
CA ASP A 114 10.78 2.64 -6.61
C ASP A 114 11.11 4.07 -7.11
N LEU A 115 10.85 5.12 -6.31
CA LEU A 115 11.25 6.51 -6.60
C LEU A 115 12.74 6.75 -6.35
N GLY A 116 13.25 6.31 -5.20
CA GLY A 116 14.64 6.48 -4.79
C GLY A 116 15.63 5.54 -5.47
N ALA A 117 15.16 4.65 -6.36
CA ALA A 117 16.01 3.75 -7.14
C ALA A 117 17.08 4.57 -7.88
N ARG A 118 18.36 4.31 -7.56
CA ARG A 118 19.51 5.00 -8.17
C ARG A 118 20.03 4.21 -9.36
N GLU A 119 20.42 4.93 -10.40
CA GLU A 119 21.36 4.42 -11.40
C GLU A 119 22.67 4.09 -10.69
N ARG A 120 23.00 2.80 -10.58
CA ARG A 120 24.35 2.43 -10.13
C ARG A 120 25.30 2.73 -11.28
N ASN A 121 26.21 3.67 -11.06
CA ASN A 121 27.34 3.96 -11.94
C ASN A 121 28.36 2.80 -11.91
N SER A 122 28.01 1.64 -12.47
CA SER A 122 29.00 0.66 -12.93
C SER A 122 29.09 0.77 -14.44
N ILE A 123 30.31 1.03 -14.92
CA ILE A 123 30.65 1.60 -16.22
C ILE A 123 30.22 0.75 -17.44
N ASP A 124 29.85 -0.53 -17.23
CA ASP A 124 29.71 -1.50 -18.33
C ASP A 124 28.27 -1.97 -18.65
N GLU A 125 27.23 -1.47 -17.96
CA GLU A 125 25.83 -1.97 -18.14
C GLU A 125 24.78 -0.84 -18.29
N LYS A 126 25.16 0.23 -19.00
CA LYS A 126 24.50 1.55 -18.94
C LYS A 126 23.11 1.64 -19.58
N THR A 127 22.82 0.93 -20.68
CA THR A 127 21.62 1.24 -21.50
C THR A 127 20.36 0.49 -21.05
N PHE A 128 20.49 -0.76 -20.59
CA PHE A 128 19.32 -1.59 -20.21
C PHE A 128 18.85 -1.29 -18.78
N VAL A 129 19.79 -1.12 -17.85
CA VAL A 129 19.50 -0.83 -16.43
C VAL A 129 18.85 0.54 -16.26
N ASP A 130 19.29 1.54 -17.03
CA ASP A 130 18.75 2.90 -17.01
C ASP A 130 17.28 2.95 -17.45
N SER A 131 16.94 2.27 -18.55
CA SER A 131 15.55 2.16 -19.02
C SER A 131 14.61 1.51 -17.99
N THR A 132 15.10 0.52 -17.24
CA THR A 132 14.32 -0.18 -16.22
C THR A 132 14.07 0.70 -15.00
N ILE A 133 15.08 1.45 -14.56
CA ILE A 133 14.97 2.38 -13.42
C ILE A 133 14.01 3.52 -13.76
N LYS A 134 14.17 4.10 -14.96
CA LYS A 134 13.27 5.15 -15.46
C LYS A 134 11.82 4.65 -15.53
N THR A 135 11.61 3.41 -15.98
CA THR A 135 10.28 2.78 -16.03
C THR A 135 9.67 2.62 -14.63
N LYS A 136 10.45 2.16 -13.64
CA LYS A 136 9.97 2.02 -12.24
C LYS A 136 9.59 3.37 -11.62
N ARG A 137 10.41 4.40 -11.83
CA ARG A 137 10.13 5.78 -11.38
C ARG A 137 8.87 6.33 -12.04
N GLN A 138 8.69 6.11 -13.34
CA GLN A 138 7.50 6.53 -14.07
C GLN A 138 6.24 5.84 -13.52
N ILE A 139 6.29 4.52 -13.32
CA ILE A 139 5.16 3.77 -12.75
C ILE A 139 4.84 4.28 -11.35
N ALA A 140 5.84 4.54 -10.50
CA ALA A 140 5.62 5.11 -9.17
C ALA A 140 4.95 6.50 -9.25
N SER A 141 5.39 7.38 -10.16
CA SER A 141 4.75 8.68 -10.39
C SER A 141 3.29 8.54 -10.86
N ASP A 142 3.03 7.61 -11.78
CA ASP A 142 1.67 7.33 -12.27
C ASP A 142 0.76 6.80 -11.14
N ILE A 143 1.27 5.92 -10.29
CA ILE A 143 0.55 5.42 -9.10
C ILE A 143 0.20 6.57 -8.17
N ILE A 144 1.16 7.45 -7.88
CA ILE A 144 0.95 8.62 -7.01
C ILE A 144 -0.11 9.54 -7.58
N LYS A 145 -0.04 9.81 -8.89
CA LYS A 145 -1.03 10.61 -9.61
C LYS A 145 -2.42 9.97 -9.55
N LYS A 146 -2.54 8.66 -9.74
CA LYS A 146 -3.82 7.95 -9.68
C LYS A 146 -4.45 7.97 -8.29
N ILE A 147 -3.65 7.79 -7.24
CA ILE A 147 -4.16 7.66 -5.87
C ILE A 147 -4.49 9.03 -5.27
N SER A 148 -3.65 10.01 -5.56
CA SER A 148 -3.64 11.28 -4.83
C SER A 148 -3.94 12.49 -5.69
N ASN A 149 -4.15 12.30 -7.00
CA ASN A 149 -4.35 13.37 -7.99
C ASN A 149 -3.25 14.44 -8.00
N THR A 150 -2.04 14.07 -7.56
CA THR A 150 -0.87 14.96 -7.52
C THR A 150 0.15 14.48 -8.53
N SER A 151 0.62 15.42 -9.34
CA SER A 151 1.73 15.21 -10.26
C SER A 151 3.05 15.50 -9.53
N ILE A 152 3.98 14.57 -9.63
CA ILE A 152 5.35 14.75 -9.18
C ILE A 152 6.27 14.77 -10.39
N GLU A 153 7.29 15.63 -10.34
CA GLU A 153 8.26 15.79 -11.43
C GLU A 153 9.69 15.55 -10.89
N SER A 154 10.60 15.15 -11.77
CA SER A 154 12.01 15.03 -11.40
C SER A 154 12.75 16.36 -11.64
N PRO A 155 13.72 16.75 -10.79
CA PRO A 155 14.53 17.95 -10.98
C PRO A 155 15.24 18.02 -12.34
N GLN A 156 15.62 16.85 -12.87
CA GLN A 156 16.26 16.71 -14.18
C GLN A 156 15.37 17.19 -15.35
N GLU A 157 14.04 17.15 -15.18
CA GLU A 157 13.08 17.64 -16.18
C GLU A 157 12.91 19.16 -16.15
N VAL A 158 13.36 19.85 -15.08
CA VAL A 158 13.05 21.26 -14.80
C VAL A 158 14.30 22.14 -14.61
N SER A 159 15.45 21.57 -14.25
CA SER A 159 16.71 22.31 -14.02
C SER A 159 17.96 21.43 -14.16
N GLU A 160 19.09 22.01 -14.56
CA GLU A 160 20.43 21.38 -14.71
C GLU A 160 21.09 20.94 -13.38
N ILE A 161 20.31 20.74 -12.31
CA ILE A 161 20.85 20.36 -10.99
C ILE A 161 20.89 18.82 -10.90
N GLU A 162 22.10 18.27 -10.79
CA GLU A 162 22.38 16.83 -10.70
C GLU A 162 21.98 16.18 -9.35
N ASP A 163 21.00 16.71 -8.63
CA ASP A 163 20.55 16.11 -7.37
C ASP A 163 19.47 15.04 -7.64
N THR A 164 19.92 13.80 -7.83
CA THR A 164 19.16 12.67 -8.38
C THR A 164 18.09 12.06 -7.45
N ASP A 165 17.95 12.57 -6.23
CA ASP A 165 17.05 12.04 -5.18
C ASP A 165 15.98 13.05 -4.73
N GLN A 166 15.89 14.18 -5.42
CA GLN A 166 14.83 15.16 -5.17
C GLN A 166 13.67 14.98 -6.14
N TRP A 167 12.50 15.41 -5.70
CA TRP A 167 11.23 15.37 -6.41
C TRP A 167 10.50 16.68 -6.18
N LEU A 168 9.74 17.10 -7.18
CA LEU A 168 9.04 18.38 -7.20
C LEU A 168 7.54 18.16 -7.03
N ILE A 169 6.92 18.87 -6.09
CA ILE A 169 5.47 18.90 -5.90
C ILE A 169 4.98 20.34 -5.92
N LEU A 170 3.84 20.61 -6.55
CA LEU A 170 3.21 21.93 -6.49
C LEU A 170 2.85 22.31 -5.05
N VAL A 171 3.07 23.58 -4.69
CA VAL A 171 2.73 24.08 -3.34
C VAL A 171 1.25 23.85 -3.01
N SER A 172 0.35 23.93 -4.00
CA SER A 172 -1.09 23.65 -3.85
C SER A 172 -1.39 22.21 -3.41
N ASP A 173 -0.57 21.25 -3.85
CA ASP A 173 -0.74 19.83 -3.53
C ASP A 173 -0.04 19.46 -2.22
N TYR A 174 1.09 20.12 -1.93
CA TYR A 174 1.88 19.91 -0.72
C TYR A 174 1.18 20.45 0.54
N LEU A 175 0.65 21.67 0.48
CA LEU A 175 0.15 22.38 1.66
C LEU A 175 -0.98 21.65 2.41
N PRO A 176 -2.06 21.18 1.75
CA PRO A 176 -3.15 20.48 2.44
C PRO A 176 -2.68 19.26 3.23
N ARG A 177 -1.64 18.58 2.71
CA ARG A 177 -1.04 17.40 3.33
C ARG A 177 -0.14 17.80 4.49
N ALA A 178 0.74 18.77 4.27
CA ALA A 178 1.73 19.25 5.23
C ALA A 178 1.10 19.76 6.55
N VAL A 179 -0.11 20.31 6.51
CA VAL A 179 -0.84 20.80 7.71
C VAL A 179 -1.12 19.68 8.71
N GLN A 180 -1.26 18.42 8.26
CA GLN A 180 -1.49 17.27 9.13
C GLN A 180 -0.23 16.86 9.92
N PHE A 181 0.93 17.46 9.62
CA PHE A 181 2.20 17.14 10.25
C PHE A 181 2.61 18.21 11.25
N HIS A 182 2.85 17.81 12.50
CA HIS A 182 3.25 18.74 13.54
C HIS A 182 4.76 19.06 13.57
N ALA A 183 5.59 18.28 12.88
CA ALA A 183 7.03 18.49 12.89
C ALA A 183 7.44 19.70 12.04
N LYS A 184 8.41 20.48 12.55
CA LYS A 184 8.82 21.77 11.94
C LYS A 184 9.27 21.63 10.48
N HIS A 185 9.92 20.54 10.10
CA HIS A 185 10.43 20.32 8.74
C HIS A 185 9.35 20.12 7.67
N TRP A 186 8.08 19.90 8.06
CA TRP A 186 6.95 19.88 7.13
C TRP A 186 6.35 21.27 6.88
N LYS A 187 6.65 22.27 7.72
CA LYS A 187 6.12 23.62 7.51
C LYS A 187 6.73 24.21 6.25
N LEU A 188 5.90 24.79 5.37
CA LEU A 188 6.35 25.36 4.09
C LEU A 188 7.49 26.38 4.26
N VAL A 189 7.46 27.18 5.33
CA VAL A 189 8.52 28.15 5.67
C VAL A 189 9.89 27.52 5.90
N ASN A 190 9.96 26.21 6.16
CA ASN A 190 11.18 25.44 6.36
C ASN A 190 11.49 24.51 5.16
N ARG A 191 10.87 24.73 4.01
CA ARG A 191 11.11 23.97 2.77
C ARG A 191 11.82 24.83 1.73
N TYR A 192 12.60 24.17 0.87
CA TYR A 192 13.09 24.80 -0.34
C TYR A 192 11.95 24.86 -1.38
N VAL A 193 11.65 26.06 -1.86
CA VAL A 193 10.57 26.33 -2.81
C VAL A 193 11.11 27.20 -3.95
N LYS A 194 10.88 26.77 -5.19
CA LYS A 194 11.25 27.53 -6.40
C LYS A 194 10.12 27.38 -7.43
N ASN A 195 9.75 28.47 -8.09
CA ASN A 195 8.72 28.46 -9.15
C ASN A 195 7.40 27.80 -8.72
N GLY A 196 6.95 28.02 -7.47
CA GLY A 196 5.72 27.42 -6.95
C GLY A 196 5.79 25.91 -6.68
N LYS A 197 6.99 25.31 -6.69
CA LYS A 197 7.24 23.89 -6.44
C LYS A 197 8.11 23.70 -5.20
N VAL A 198 7.75 22.72 -4.38
CA VAL A 198 8.45 22.29 -3.18
C VAL A 198 9.36 21.13 -3.53
N TYR A 199 10.60 21.18 -3.08
CA TYR A 199 11.58 20.10 -3.27
C TYR A 199 11.51 19.14 -2.10
N LEU A 200 11.32 17.86 -2.39
CA LEU A 200 11.15 16.78 -1.42
C LEU A 200 12.04 15.59 -1.79
N SER A 201 12.54 14.84 -0.82
CA SER A 201 13.13 13.52 -1.11
C SER A 201 12.06 12.48 -1.48
N SER A 202 12.48 11.35 -2.05
CA SER A 202 11.61 10.19 -2.31
C SER A 202 10.81 9.78 -1.07
N HIS A 203 11.47 9.65 0.09
CA HIS A 203 10.81 9.36 1.37
C HIS A 203 9.76 10.42 1.74
N GLU A 204 10.09 11.71 1.57
CA GLU A 204 9.18 12.80 1.93
C GLU A 204 7.94 12.84 1.04
N VAL A 205 8.10 12.69 -0.27
CA VAL A 205 6.98 12.57 -1.22
C VAL A 205 6.03 11.47 -0.76
N VAL A 206 6.55 10.27 -0.55
CA VAL A 206 5.71 9.11 -0.22
C VAL A 206 5.07 9.28 1.17
N ARG A 207 5.77 9.94 2.09
CA ARG A 207 5.21 10.24 3.41
C ARG A 207 4.04 11.22 3.34
N THR A 208 4.07 12.21 2.44
CA THR A 208 2.95 13.16 2.24
C THR A 208 1.70 12.48 1.70
N ILE A 209 1.85 11.47 0.85
CA ILE A 209 0.73 10.76 0.20
C ILE A 209 0.17 9.59 1.02
N ARG A 210 0.77 9.28 2.18
CA ARG A 210 0.42 8.09 2.97
C ARG A 210 -1.02 8.12 3.47
N GLY A 211 -1.53 9.30 3.82
CA GLY A 211 -2.92 9.44 4.25
C GLY A 211 -3.89 9.09 3.12
N GLU A 212 -3.55 9.48 1.90
CA GLU A 212 -4.31 9.21 0.68
C GLU A 212 -4.24 7.74 0.28
N LEU A 213 -3.08 7.09 0.47
CA LEU A 213 -2.94 5.64 0.31
C LEU A 213 -3.90 4.88 1.24
N ASP A 214 -3.88 5.21 2.53
CA ASP A 214 -4.79 4.62 3.53
C ASP A 214 -6.26 4.91 3.18
N HIS A 215 -6.59 6.14 2.80
CA HIS A 215 -7.94 6.50 2.38
C HIS A 215 -8.40 5.72 1.14
N TYR A 216 -7.52 5.57 0.14
CA TYR A 216 -7.79 4.82 -1.07
C TYR A 216 -8.08 3.34 -0.77
N ILE A 217 -7.28 2.71 0.09
CA ILE A 217 -7.47 1.31 0.50
C ILE A 217 -8.78 1.15 1.29
N LYS A 218 -9.08 2.05 2.23
CA LYS A 218 -10.36 2.07 2.98
C LYS A 218 -11.57 2.20 2.06
N ASN A 219 -11.51 3.10 1.09
CA ASN A 219 -12.60 3.29 0.13
C ASN A 219 -12.77 2.07 -0.77
N LYS A 220 -11.66 1.45 -1.19
CA LYS A 220 -11.69 0.19 -1.95
C LYS A 220 -12.38 -0.90 -1.12
N LEU A 221 -11.99 -1.09 0.14
CA LEU A 221 -12.60 -2.06 1.06
C LEU A 221 -14.10 -1.81 1.30
N SER A 222 -14.49 -0.53 1.41
CA SER A 222 -15.88 -0.13 1.65
C SER A 222 -16.77 -0.33 0.42
N SER A 223 -16.26 -0.02 -0.78
CA SER A 223 -17.00 -0.09 -2.05
C SER A 223 -17.15 -1.51 -2.61
N MET A 224 -16.28 -2.46 -2.23
CA MET A 224 -16.40 -3.84 -2.69
C MET A 224 -17.71 -4.49 -2.19
N PRO A 225 -18.41 -5.24 -3.05
CA PRO A 225 -19.62 -5.96 -2.65
C PRO A 225 -19.26 -7.05 -1.64
N THR A 226 -20.13 -7.25 -0.65
CA THR A 226 -19.94 -8.33 0.31
C THR A 226 -20.18 -9.67 -0.39
N PRO A 227 -19.18 -10.58 -0.44
CA PRO A 227 -19.36 -11.88 -1.05
C PRO A 227 -20.28 -12.75 -0.19
N LYS A 228 -20.81 -13.82 -0.77
CA LYS A 228 -21.61 -14.80 -0.04
C LYS A 228 -20.70 -15.59 0.91
N MET A 229 -21.14 -15.81 2.15
CA MET A 229 -20.43 -16.67 3.10
C MET A 229 -20.30 -18.10 2.55
N MET A 230 -19.10 -18.64 2.59
CA MET A 230 -18.77 -20.02 2.19
C MET A 230 -18.17 -20.76 3.39
N PRO A 231 -18.33 -22.10 3.50
CA PRO A 231 -17.86 -22.87 4.66
C PRO A 231 -16.37 -22.67 4.98
N MET A 232 -15.53 -22.50 3.96
CA MET A 232 -14.09 -22.29 4.11
C MET A 232 -13.72 -20.99 4.87
N PHE A 233 -14.58 -19.97 4.79
CA PHE A 233 -14.33 -18.66 5.40
C PHE A 233 -14.86 -18.57 6.83
N GLU A 234 -15.70 -19.50 7.27
CA GLU A 234 -16.35 -19.42 8.58
C GLU A 234 -15.34 -19.37 9.72
N GLU A 235 -14.35 -20.27 9.72
CA GLU A 235 -13.33 -20.33 10.76
C GLU A 235 -12.44 -19.07 10.78
N PRO A 236 -11.83 -18.62 9.66
CA PRO A 236 -11.09 -17.35 9.65
C PRO A 236 -11.95 -16.15 10.07
N VAL A 237 -13.20 -16.06 9.61
CA VAL A 237 -14.09 -14.93 9.95
C VAL A 237 -14.41 -14.90 11.44
N LYS A 238 -14.69 -16.05 12.07
CA LYS A 238 -14.89 -16.13 13.53
C LYS A 238 -13.68 -15.57 14.28
N LYS A 239 -12.46 -15.95 13.88
CA LYS A 239 -11.23 -15.45 14.50
C LYS A 239 -11.07 -13.93 14.31
N ILE A 240 -11.42 -13.37 13.14
CA ILE A 240 -11.42 -11.90 12.94
C ILE A 240 -12.42 -11.21 13.88
N ILE A 241 -13.61 -11.77 14.04
CA ILE A 241 -14.63 -11.22 14.94
C ILE A 241 -14.16 -11.25 16.40
N GLU A 242 -13.44 -12.29 16.80
CA GLU A 242 -12.80 -12.36 18.13
C GLU A 242 -11.74 -11.27 18.30
N LEU A 243 -10.85 -11.10 17.32
CA LEU A 243 -9.87 -10.01 17.31
C LEU A 243 -10.53 -8.63 17.43
N GLU A 244 -11.61 -8.39 16.69
CA GLU A 244 -12.36 -7.13 16.74
C GLU A 244 -12.89 -6.85 18.15
N LYS A 245 -13.43 -7.87 18.84
CA LYS A 245 -13.95 -7.73 20.21
C LYS A 245 -12.85 -7.40 21.22
N GLU A 246 -11.65 -7.95 21.06
CA GLU A 246 -10.53 -7.64 21.93
C GLU A 246 -10.08 -6.17 21.82
N MET A 247 -10.29 -5.55 20.66
CA MET A 247 -9.94 -4.15 20.40
C MET A 247 -11.00 -3.15 20.88
N THR A 248 -12.24 -3.60 21.07
CA THR A 248 -13.28 -2.75 21.67
C THR A 248 -13.01 -2.56 23.16
N PRO A 249 -12.95 -1.31 23.68
CA PRO A 249 -12.66 -1.08 25.09
C PRO A 249 -13.75 -1.71 25.96
N LYS A 250 -13.34 -2.61 26.88
CA LYS A 250 -14.23 -3.17 27.91
C LYS A 250 -14.49 -2.08 28.96
N SER A 251 -15.61 -1.38 28.82
CA SER A 251 -16.15 -0.32 29.68
C SER A 251 -15.18 0.82 30.07
N THR A 252 -15.45 2.02 29.59
CA THR A 252 -14.95 3.24 30.25
C THR A 252 -15.57 3.32 31.64
N ILE A 253 -14.81 3.00 32.69
CA ILE A 253 -15.20 3.33 34.06
C ILE A 253 -15.08 4.85 34.16
N ILE A 254 -16.21 5.54 34.00
CA ILE A 254 -16.29 6.96 34.33
C ILE A 254 -16.20 7.00 35.85
N SER A 255 -15.02 7.34 36.39
CA SER A 255 -14.87 7.60 37.82
C SER A 255 -15.72 8.82 38.13
N ILE A 256 -16.88 8.61 38.75
CA ILE A 256 -17.69 9.69 39.30
C ILE A 256 -17.10 10.02 40.67
N GLU A 257 -15.90 10.60 40.69
CA GLU A 257 -15.48 11.37 41.87
C GLU A 257 -16.10 12.76 41.73
N TYR A 258 -17.16 13.00 42.50
CA TYR A 258 -17.69 14.33 42.77
C TYR A 258 -16.93 14.91 43.99
N PRO A 259 -16.68 16.24 44.02
CA PRO A 259 -15.71 16.91 44.88
C PRO A 259 -16.05 16.94 46.37
#